data_AF-A0AB35BJG5-F1
#
_entry.id   AF-A0AB35BJG5-F1
#
_cell.length_a   1.000
_cell.length_b   1.000
_cell.length_c   1.000
_cell.angle_alpha   90.00
_cell.angle_beta   90.00
_cell.angle_gamma   90.00
#
_symmetry.space_group_name_H-M   'P 1'
#
loop_
_entity.id
_entity.type
_entity.pdbx_description
1 polymer ?
#
loop_
_entity_poly.entity_id
_entity_poly.type
_entity_poly.pdbx_seq_one_letter_code
_entity_poly.pdbx_strand_id
1 'polypeptide(L)'
;MSAADRLVESMQTLLWERGYTATSPRAVQELAEAGQGSMYHHFSGKAALAVTAEHRMCEELRDQILGRLESGATAREKIAAFLTVDENVLRGCRLGRLVQDAAVVNDEHLREPIATMFEWIQIQIRDVLNEGVSSGDLPAELDIETLAATILAVRQGAYVLARGAQSAEPFRRATEGILQLLPVSQREATRIR
;
A
#
# COMPACT_ATOMS: atom_id res chain seq x y z
N MET A 1 -0.79 25.72 7.38
CA MET A 1 -1.62 24.68 6.72
C MET A 1 -2.96 25.30 6.33
N SER A 2 -3.33 25.24 5.05
CA SER A 2 -4.58 25.85 4.56
C SER A 2 -5.82 25.07 5.02
N ALA A 3 -7.01 25.64 4.90
CA ALA A 3 -8.26 24.92 5.17
C ALA A 3 -8.46 23.74 4.20
N ALA A 4 -8.09 23.92 2.93
CA ALA A 4 -8.10 22.85 1.92
C ALA A 4 -7.17 21.70 2.32
N ASP A 5 -5.95 22.00 2.81
CA ASP A 5 -5.01 20.96 3.25
C ASP A 5 -5.55 20.13 4.42
N ARG A 6 -6.13 20.81 5.44
CA ARG A 6 -6.73 20.11 6.58
C ARG A 6 -7.89 19.21 6.17
N LEU A 7 -8.69 19.63 5.20
CA LEU A 7 -9.78 18.82 4.65
C LEU A 7 -9.24 17.56 3.95
N VAL A 8 -8.16 17.69 3.18
CA VAL A 8 -7.51 16.56 2.50
C VAL A 8 -6.92 15.57 3.52
N GLU A 9 -6.16 16.04 4.51
CA GLU A 9 -5.58 15.19 5.56
C GLU A 9 -6.65 14.48 6.40
N SER A 10 -7.73 15.20 6.72
CA SER A 10 -8.88 14.63 7.41
C SER A 10 -9.56 13.56 6.56
N MET A 11 -9.72 13.81 5.26
CA MET A 11 -10.28 12.82 4.35
C MET A 11 -9.39 11.57 4.27
N GLN A 12 -8.06 11.70 4.12
CA GLN A 12 -7.12 10.57 4.13
C GLN A 12 -7.26 9.72 5.40
N THR A 13 -7.31 10.37 6.56
CA THR A 13 -7.46 9.71 7.86
C THR A 13 -8.75 8.89 7.92
N LEU A 14 -9.86 9.49 7.53
CA LEU A 14 -11.19 8.88 7.59
C LEU A 14 -11.36 7.77 6.54
N LEU A 15 -10.81 7.96 5.34
CA LEU A 15 -10.75 6.92 4.31
C LEU A 15 -10.04 5.67 4.82
N TRP A 16 -8.91 5.82 5.51
CA TRP A 16 -8.18 4.67 6.07
C TRP A 16 -8.91 3.99 7.24
N GLU A 17 -9.54 4.78 8.13
CA GLU A 17 -10.17 4.25 9.34
C GLU A 17 -11.49 3.54 9.09
N ARG A 18 -12.33 4.09 8.21
CA ARG A 18 -13.71 3.64 8.02
C ARG A 18 -14.11 3.41 6.57
N GLY A 19 -13.34 3.88 5.59
CA GLY A 19 -13.67 3.76 4.16
C GLY A 19 -14.48 4.95 3.63
N TYR A 20 -14.82 4.91 2.35
CA TYR A 20 -15.43 6.03 1.64
C TYR A 20 -16.91 6.21 1.99
N THR A 21 -17.70 5.14 1.95
CA THR A 21 -19.15 5.14 2.19
C THR A 21 -19.47 5.57 3.63
N ALA A 22 -18.70 5.09 4.60
CA ALA A 22 -18.84 5.45 6.00
C ALA A 22 -18.34 6.87 6.34
N THR A 23 -17.67 7.55 5.40
CA THR A 23 -17.18 8.92 5.58
C THR A 23 -18.18 9.93 5.05
N SER A 24 -18.72 10.77 5.93
CA SER A 24 -19.63 11.86 5.58
C SER A 24 -18.88 13.20 5.43
N PRO A 25 -19.35 14.13 4.57
CA PRO A 25 -18.77 15.47 4.45
C PRO A 25 -18.67 16.21 5.79
N ARG A 26 -19.69 16.07 6.64
CA ARG A 26 -19.74 16.66 7.97
C ARG A 26 -18.59 16.14 8.84
N ALA A 27 -18.37 14.84 8.87
CA ALA A 27 -17.32 14.26 9.70
C ALA A 27 -15.92 14.66 9.21
N VAL A 28 -15.73 14.91 7.91
CA VAL A 28 -14.48 15.48 7.37
C VAL A 28 -14.30 16.93 7.83
N GLN A 29 -15.34 17.75 7.75
CA GLN A 29 -15.29 19.15 8.20
C GLN A 29 -15.02 19.26 9.71
N GLU A 30 -15.67 18.40 10.51
CA GLU A 30 -15.46 18.33 11.96
C GLU A 30 -14.02 17.95 12.29
N LEU A 31 -13.46 16.91 11.65
CA LEU A 31 -12.06 16.51 11.87
C LEU A 31 -11.05 17.57 11.39
N ALA A 32 -11.36 18.28 10.30
CA ALA A 32 -10.50 19.31 9.73
C ALA A 32 -10.55 20.65 10.50
N GLU A 33 -11.41 20.74 11.53
CA GLU A 33 -11.76 21.97 12.23
C GLU A 33 -12.11 23.09 11.23
N ALA A 34 -12.86 22.72 10.18
CA ALA A 34 -13.22 23.60 9.09
C ALA A 34 -14.67 24.08 9.27
N GLY A 35 -14.92 25.36 8.96
CA GLY A 35 -16.26 25.93 9.02
C GLY A 35 -17.24 25.20 8.09
N GLN A 36 -18.52 25.21 8.48
CA GLN A 36 -19.60 24.68 7.64
C GLN A 36 -19.55 25.31 6.26
N GLY A 37 -19.51 24.49 5.21
CA GLY A 37 -19.42 24.94 3.82
C GLY A 37 -17.99 25.15 3.28
N SER A 38 -16.95 25.15 4.13
CA SER A 38 -15.55 25.31 3.70
C SER A 38 -15.13 24.21 2.71
N MET A 39 -15.63 22.98 2.88
CA MET A 39 -15.39 21.91 1.91
C MET A 39 -15.91 22.25 0.51
N TYR A 40 -17.14 22.76 0.41
CA TYR A 40 -17.78 23.08 -0.87
C TYR A 40 -17.19 24.33 -1.53
N HIS A 41 -16.47 25.16 -0.77
CA HIS A 41 -15.69 26.26 -1.33
C HIS A 41 -14.44 25.77 -2.07
N HIS A 42 -13.83 24.67 -1.61
CA HIS A 42 -12.58 24.14 -2.16
C HIS A 42 -12.78 22.96 -3.13
N PHE A 43 -13.83 22.17 -2.95
CA PHE A 43 -14.09 20.93 -3.68
C PHE A 43 -15.55 20.88 -4.14
N SER A 44 -15.78 20.36 -5.35
CA SER A 44 -17.14 20.21 -5.91
C SER A 44 -18.00 19.20 -5.15
N GLY A 45 -17.41 18.40 -4.26
CA GLY A 45 -18.11 17.48 -3.38
C GLY A 45 -17.19 16.46 -2.72
N LYS A 46 -17.79 15.48 -2.03
CA LYS A 46 -17.07 14.43 -1.32
C LYS A 46 -16.15 13.61 -2.24
N ALA A 47 -16.64 13.26 -3.43
CA ALA A 47 -15.87 12.46 -4.39
C ALA A 47 -14.61 13.21 -4.86
N ALA A 48 -14.75 14.49 -5.24
CA ALA A 48 -13.59 15.30 -5.63
C ALA A 48 -12.56 15.45 -4.50
N LEU A 49 -13.02 15.60 -3.25
CA LEU A 49 -12.12 15.60 -2.10
C LEU A 49 -11.47 14.23 -1.87
N ALA A 50 -12.21 13.13 -2.02
CA ALA A 50 -11.68 11.77 -1.89
C ALA A 50 -10.58 11.49 -2.91
N VAL A 51 -10.83 11.77 -4.19
CA VAL A 51 -9.84 11.61 -5.27
C VAL A 51 -8.59 12.45 -4.97
N THR A 52 -8.76 13.71 -4.55
CA THR A 52 -7.63 14.56 -4.14
C THR A 52 -6.82 13.94 -2.99
N ALA A 53 -7.51 13.41 -1.98
CA ALA A 53 -6.90 12.73 -0.85
C ALA A 53 -6.21 11.42 -1.24
N GLU A 54 -6.78 10.65 -2.15
CA GLU A 54 -6.20 9.42 -2.70
C GLU A 54 -4.93 9.70 -3.49
N HIS A 55 -4.92 10.72 -4.35
CA HIS A 55 -3.70 11.11 -5.07
C HIS A 55 -2.57 11.52 -4.12
N ARG A 56 -2.85 12.40 -3.15
CA ARG A 56 -1.86 12.80 -2.14
C ARG A 56 -1.36 11.60 -1.34
N MET A 57 -2.27 10.70 -0.94
CA MET A 57 -1.91 9.46 -0.24
C MET A 57 -1.04 8.53 -1.11
N CYS A 58 -1.29 8.45 -2.41
CA CYS A 58 -0.46 7.66 -3.32
C CYS A 58 0.95 8.25 -3.42
N GLU A 59 1.09 9.57 -3.52
CA GLU A 59 2.40 10.24 -3.52
C GLU A 59 3.18 9.95 -2.22
N GLU A 60 2.57 10.13 -1.06
CA GLU A 60 3.18 9.81 0.24
C GLU A 60 3.61 8.34 0.36
N LEU A 61 2.82 7.42 -0.23
CA LEU A 61 3.12 5.99 -0.22
C LEU A 61 4.24 5.62 -1.18
N ARG A 62 4.41 6.31 -2.31
CA ARG A 62 5.52 6.05 -3.24
C ARG A 62 6.86 6.23 -2.54
N ASP A 63 7.05 7.35 -1.86
CA ASP A 63 8.30 7.64 -1.16
C ASP A 63 8.60 6.59 -0.08
N GLN A 64 7.59 6.17 0.68
CA GLN A 64 7.73 5.13 1.71
C GLN A 64 8.09 3.77 1.10
N ILE A 65 7.49 3.42 -0.04
CA ILE A 65 7.70 2.13 -0.71
C ILE A 65 9.09 2.08 -1.34
N LEU A 66 9.51 3.15 -2.03
CA LEU A 66 10.86 3.26 -2.58
C LEU A 66 11.90 3.18 -1.46
N GLY A 67 11.73 3.94 -0.38
CA GLY A 67 12.66 3.91 0.74
C GLY A 67 12.83 2.51 1.37
N ARG A 68 11.78 1.68 1.37
CA ARG A 68 11.87 0.28 1.82
C ARG A 68 12.53 -0.63 0.80
N LEU A 69 12.20 -0.47 -0.49
CA LEU A 69 12.78 -1.29 -1.56
C LEU A 69 14.25 -0.93 -1.82
N GLU A 70 14.73 0.21 -1.34
CA GLU A 70 16.14 0.63 -1.43
C GLU A 70 16.97 0.30 -0.19
N SER A 71 16.36 -0.15 0.92
CA SER A 71 17.06 -0.29 2.21
C SER A 71 17.88 -1.58 2.37
N GLY A 72 17.86 -2.49 1.40
CA GLY A 72 18.54 -3.79 1.44
C GLY A 72 19.66 -3.92 0.40
N ALA A 73 20.65 -4.78 0.66
CA ALA A 73 21.76 -5.02 -0.26
C ALA A 73 21.41 -6.05 -1.34
N THR A 74 20.58 -7.04 -1.02
CA THR A 74 20.11 -8.06 -1.96
C THR A 74 18.63 -7.91 -2.28
N ALA A 75 18.18 -8.47 -3.41
CA ALA A 75 16.76 -8.47 -3.75
C ALA A 75 15.88 -9.08 -2.64
N ARG A 76 16.35 -10.14 -1.99
CA ARG A 76 15.64 -10.78 -0.87
C ARG A 76 15.49 -9.82 0.32
N GLU A 77 16.55 -9.10 0.68
CA GLU A 77 16.52 -8.12 1.78
C GLU A 77 15.60 -6.94 1.46
N LYS A 78 15.66 -6.41 0.23
CA LYS A 78 14.77 -5.34 -0.25
C LYS A 78 13.29 -5.76 -0.19
N ILE A 79 12.97 -6.98 -0.64
CA ILE A 79 11.60 -7.52 -0.55
C ILE A 79 11.19 -7.75 0.92
N ALA A 80 12.10 -8.23 1.78
CA ALA A 80 11.82 -8.39 3.21
C ALA A 80 11.52 -7.03 3.88
N ALA A 81 12.24 -5.98 3.53
CA ALA A 81 11.98 -4.62 4.01
C ALA A 81 10.59 -4.12 3.56
N PHE A 82 10.22 -4.33 2.30
CA PHE A 82 8.88 -4.01 1.80
C PHE A 82 7.75 -4.77 2.52
N LEU A 83 8.01 -6.04 2.88
CA LEU A 83 7.09 -6.92 3.61
C LEU A 83 7.18 -6.77 5.13
N THR A 84 7.93 -5.81 5.66
CA THR A 84 7.98 -5.59 7.11
C THR A 84 6.61 -5.15 7.63
N VAL A 85 6.23 -5.69 8.80
CA VAL A 85 4.96 -5.38 9.47
C VAL A 85 4.91 -3.89 9.81
N ASP A 86 3.86 -3.21 9.36
CA ASP A 86 3.64 -1.81 9.73
C ASP A 86 3.14 -1.67 11.16
N GLU A 87 3.51 -0.59 11.84
CA GLU A 87 2.97 -0.22 13.16
C GLU A 87 1.43 -0.17 13.17
N ASN A 88 0.85 0.21 12.03
CA ASN A 88 -0.59 0.37 11.83
C ASN A 88 -1.24 -0.81 11.11
N VAL A 89 -0.63 -2.01 11.11
CA VAL A 89 -1.11 -3.19 10.37
C VAL A 89 -2.59 -3.52 10.62
N LEU A 90 -3.09 -3.28 11.84
CA LEU A 90 -4.48 -3.55 12.21
C LEU A 90 -5.50 -2.58 11.59
N ARG A 91 -5.06 -1.42 11.11
CA ARG A 91 -5.90 -0.49 10.31
C ARG A 91 -6.10 -1.00 8.88
N GLY A 92 -5.27 -1.95 8.46
CA GLY A 92 -5.23 -2.52 7.11
C GLY A 92 -4.44 -1.67 6.13
N CYS A 93 -4.33 -2.12 4.88
CA CYS A 93 -3.71 -1.34 3.81
C CYS A 93 -4.52 -0.06 3.57
N ARG A 94 -3.84 1.09 3.51
CA ARG A 94 -4.44 2.40 3.23
C ARG A 94 -5.28 2.40 1.94
N LEU A 95 -4.75 1.76 0.88
CA LEU A 95 -5.41 1.66 -0.43
C LEU A 95 -6.26 0.39 -0.55
N GLY A 96 -5.73 -0.76 -0.12
CA GLY A 96 -6.41 -2.05 -0.25
C GLY A 96 -7.73 -2.11 0.50
N ARG A 97 -7.89 -1.32 1.55
CA ARG A 97 -9.16 -1.19 2.24
C ARG A 97 -10.22 -0.44 1.43
N LEU A 98 -9.84 0.58 0.65
CA LEU A 98 -10.79 1.40 -0.10
C LEU A 98 -11.49 0.61 -1.20
N VAL A 99 -10.77 -0.31 -1.85
CA VAL A 99 -11.34 -1.21 -2.86
C VAL A 99 -12.21 -2.33 -2.27
N GLN A 100 -12.41 -2.38 -0.96
CA GLN A 100 -13.45 -3.20 -0.32
C GLN A 100 -14.80 -2.46 -0.23
N ASP A 101 -14.81 -1.16 -0.53
CA ASP A 101 -16.02 -0.34 -0.54
C ASP A 101 -16.69 -0.43 -1.92
N ALA A 102 -17.96 -0.86 -1.94
CA ALA A 102 -18.71 -0.98 -3.19
C ALA A 102 -18.86 0.36 -3.92
N ALA A 103 -18.91 1.49 -3.21
CA ALA A 103 -18.98 2.79 -3.86
C ALA A 103 -17.69 3.14 -4.61
N VAL A 104 -16.53 2.75 -4.06
CA VAL A 104 -15.23 2.95 -4.72
C VAL A 104 -15.11 2.05 -5.94
N VAL A 105 -15.45 0.76 -5.82
CA VAL A 105 -15.29 -0.19 -6.94
C VAL A 105 -16.19 0.17 -8.14
N ASN A 106 -17.37 0.73 -7.89
CA ASN A 106 -18.34 1.10 -8.92
C ASN A 106 -18.14 2.52 -9.50
N ASP A 107 -17.22 3.32 -8.96
CA ASP A 107 -16.88 4.65 -9.49
C ASP A 107 -15.45 4.63 -10.03
N GLU A 108 -15.30 4.76 -11.34
CA GLU A 108 -13.99 4.74 -12.00
C GLU A 108 -13.05 5.83 -11.46
N HIS A 109 -13.55 7.01 -11.10
CA HIS A 109 -12.70 8.11 -10.63
C HIS A 109 -12.11 7.82 -9.24
N LEU A 110 -12.79 7.03 -8.41
CA LEU A 110 -12.28 6.59 -7.10
C LEU A 110 -11.41 5.32 -7.23
N ARG A 111 -11.73 4.45 -8.20
CA ARG A 111 -11.00 3.18 -8.38
C ARG A 111 -9.67 3.35 -9.10
N GLU A 112 -9.61 4.21 -10.13
CA GLU A 112 -8.45 4.34 -11.02
C GLU A 112 -7.16 4.73 -10.27
N PRO A 113 -7.13 5.71 -9.35
CA PRO A 113 -5.91 6.09 -8.65
C PRO A 113 -5.31 4.93 -7.84
N ILE A 114 -6.18 4.11 -7.25
CA ILE A 114 -5.77 2.95 -6.45
C ILE A 114 -5.23 1.83 -7.35
N ALA A 115 -5.89 1.56 -8.48
CA ALA A 115 -5.45 0.56 -9.45
C ALA A 115 -4.06 0.92 -10.01
N THR A 116 -3.90 2.15 -10.48
CA THR A 116 -2.64 2.69 -10.99
C THR A 116 -1.53 2.61 -9.95
N MET A 117 -1.84 2.85 -8.67
CA MET A 117 -0.87 2.70 -7.59
C MET A 117 -0.47 1.23 -7.35
N PHE A 118 -1.40 0.28 -7.38
CA PHE A 118 -1.04 -1.14 -7.25
C PHE A 118 -0.20 -1.65 -8.41
N GLU A 119 -0.52 -1.24 -9.64
CA GLU A 119 0.30 -1.55 -10.81
C GLU A 119 1.72 -0.99 -10.67
N TRP A 120 1.84 0.26 -10.21
CA TRP A 120 3.14 0.87 -9.93
C TRP A 120 3.93 0.10 -8.87
N ILE A 121 3.29 -0.33 -7.76
CA ILE A 121 3.94 -1.13 -6.71
C ILE A 121 4.44 -2.46 -7.28
N GLN A 122 3.63 -3.15 -8.08
CA GLN A 122 4.02 -4.41 -8.71
C GLN A 122 5.24 -4.23 -9.62
N ILE A 123 5.29 -3.14 -10.38
CA ILE A 123 6.45 -2.76 -11.19
C ILE A 123 7.69 -2.59 -10.32
N GLN A 124 7.60 -1.87 -9.19
CA GLN A 124 8.76 -1.69 -8.30
C GLN A 124 9.27 -3.02 -7.72
N ILE A 125 8.36 -3.92 -7.32
CA ILE A 125 8.72 -5.26 -6.84
C ILE A 125 9.41 -6.06 -7.95
N ARG A 126 8.85 -6.03 -9.16
CA ARG A 126 9.41 -6.70 -10.34
C ARG A 126 10.82 -6.21 -10.65
N ASP A 127 11.04 -4.90 -10.60
CA ASP A 127 12.34 -4.31 -10.92
C ASP A 127 13.41 -4.75 -9.88
N VAL A 128 13.08 -4.79 -8.59
CA VAL A 128 13.96 -5.35 -7.54
C VAL A 128 14.28 -6.83 -7.78
N LEU A 129 13.31 -7.63 -8.20
CA LEU A 129 13.53 -9.04 -8.50
C LEU A 129 14.41 -9.22 -9.75
N ASN A 130 14.22 -8.43 -10.79
CA ASN A 130 15.07 -8.43 -12.00
C ASN A 130 16.51 -8.02 -11.70
N GLU A 131 16.71 -7.03 -10.81
CA GLU A 131 18.05 -6.70 -10.30
C GLU A 131 18.70 -7.90 -9.63
N GLY A 132 17.95 -8.62 -8.78
CA GLY A 132 18.43 -9.83 -8.11
C GLY A 132 18.82 -10.96 -9.07
N VAL A 133 18.08 -11.13 -10.16
CA VAL A 133 18.47 -12.08 -11.22
C VAL A 133 19.74 -11.62 -11.92
N SER A 134 19.85 -10.34 -12.24
CA SER A 134 20.98 -9.76 -12.95
C SER A 134 22.28 -9.77 -12.13
N SER A 135 22.18 -9.57 -10.80
CA SER A 135 23.31 -9.68 -9.86
C SER A 135 23.69 -11.13 -9.56
N GLY A 136 22.79 -12.08 -9.86
CA GLY A 136 22.94 -13.49 -9.54
C GLY A 136 22.58 -13.86 -8.10
N ASP A 137 21.89 -12.97 -7.38
CA ASP A 137 21.30 -13.22 -6.05
C ASP A 137 20.08 -14.16 -6.16
N LEU A 138 19.33 -14.05 -7.26
CA LEU A 138 18.17 -14.87 -7.58
C LEU A 138 18.44 -15.77 -8.80
N PRO A 139 17.84 -16.97 -8.87
CA PRO A 139 17.92 -17.83 -10.06
C PRO A 139 17.31 -17.19 -11.31
N ALA A 140 17.90 -17.44 -12.48
CA ALA A 140 17.48 -16.84 -13.74
C ALA A 140 16.17 -17.41 -14.30
N GLU A 141 15.76 -18.59 -13.82
CA GLU A 141 14.57 -19.32 -14.28
C GLU A 141 13.27 -18.85 -13.60
N LEU A 142 13.33 -17.84 -12.71
CA LEU A 142 12.15 -17.33 -12.04
C LEU A 142 11.21 -16.60 -12.99
N ASP A 143 9.92 -16.90 -12.88
CA ASP A 143 8.87 -16.06 -13.44
C ASP A 143 8.67 -14.83 -12.53
N ILE A 144 9.37 -13.75 -12.88
CA ILE A 144 9.41 -12.51 -12.11
C ILE A 144 8.06 -11.81 -12.07
N GLU A 145 7.29 -11.85 -13.16
CA GLU A 145 5.98 -11.20 -13.23
C GLU A 145 4.99 -11.88 -12.28
N THR A 146 4.91 -13.22 -12.34
CA THR A 146 4.05 -13.99 -11.43
C THR A 146 4.49 -13.84 -9.98
N LEU A 147 5.80 -13.82 -9.72
CA LEU A 147 6.32 -13.66 -8.36
C LEU A 147 6.03 -12.27 -7.78
N ALA A 148 6.20 -11.20 -8.57
CA ALA A 148 5.90 -9.84 -8.14
C ALA A 148 4.41 -9.67 -7.80
N ALA A 149 3.52 -10.19 -8.66
CA ALA A 149 2.08 -10.22 -8.41
C ALA A 149 1.74 -11.01 -7.13
N THR A 150 2.39 -12.16 -6.94
CA THR A 150 2.20 -13.01 -5.74
C THR A 150 2.61 -12.30 -4.47
N ILE A 151 3.76 -11.62 -4.44
CA ILE A 151 4.24 -10.86 -3.28
C ILE A 151 3.23 -9.76 -2.90
N LEU A 152 2.75 -8.99 -3.89
CA LEU A 152 1.76 -7.95 -3.64
C LEU A 152 0.44 -8.54 -3.12
N ALA A 153 -0.05 -9.62 -3.72
CA ALA A 153 -1.26 -10.32 -3.30
C ALA A 153 -1.15 -10.85 -1.86
N VAL A 154 -0.03 -11.48 -1.51
CA VAL A 154 0.25 -11.95 -0.14
C VAL A 154 0.23 -10.78 0.84
N ARG A 155 0.88 -9.66 0.52
CA ARG A 155 0.90 -8.47 1.39
C ARG A 155 -0.51 -7.89 1.60
N GLN A 156 -1.33 -7.83 0.56
CA GLN A 156 -2.71 -7.34 0.69
C GLN A 156 -3.57 -8.31 1.52
N GLY A 157 -3.49 -9.62 1.26
CA GLY A 157 -4.18 -10.64 2.04
C GLY A 157 -3.74 -10.66 3.51
N ALA A 158 -2.46 -10.46 3.76
CA ALA A 158 -1.88 -10.36 5.11
C ALA A 158 -2.53 -9.26 5.96
N TYR A 159 -2.80 -8.07 5.39
CA TYR A 159 -3.55 -7.02 6.09
C TYR A 159 -4.98 -7.44 6.42
N VAL A 160 -5.67 -8.09 5.48
CA VAL A 160 -7.05 -8.55 5.67
C VAL A 160 -7.11 -9.54 6.82
N LEU A 161 -6.21 -10.53 6.83
CA LEU A 161 -6.14 -11.55 7.89
C LEU A 161 -5.76 -10.94 9.24
N ALA A 162 -4.78 -10.04 9.28
CA ALA A 162 -4.37 -9.38 10.52
C ALA A 162 -5.49 -8.55 11.14
N ARG A 163 -6.22 -7.80 10.30
CA ARG A 163 -7.38 -7.03 10.73
C ARG A 163 -8.53 -7.93 11.20
N GLY A 164 -8.81 -9.02 10.49
CA GLY A 164 -9.83 -9.99 10.90
C GLY A 164 -9.51 -10.67 12.23
N ALA A 165 -8.24 -10.99 12.48
CA ALA A 165 -7.77 -11.60 13.71
C ALA A 165 -7.51 -10.60 14.86
N GLN A 166 -7.55 -9.30 14.59
CA GLN A 166 -7.11 -8.25 15.51
C GLN A 166 -5.69 -8.53 16.07
N SER A 167 -4.80 -9.03 15.21
CA SER A 167 -3.44 -9.43 15.58
C SER A 167 -2.50 -9.24 14.39
N ALA A 168 -1.26 -8.83 14.65
CA ALA A 168 -0.22 -8.75 13.62
C ALA A 168 0.31 -10.14 13.20
N GLU A 169 -0.02 -11.19 13.96
CA GLU A 169 0.49 -12.55 13.73
C GLU A 169 0.23 -13.08 12.31
N PRO A 170 -0.99 -13.00 11.74
CA PRO A 170 -1.23 -13.51 10.39
C PRO A 170 -0.42 -12.78 9.32
N PHE A 171 -0.16 -11.48 9.52
CA PHE A 171 0.67 -10.72 8.61
C PHE A 171 2.10 -11.24 8.64
N ARG A 172 2.67 -11.37 9.85
CA ARG A 172 4.04 -11.84 10.03
C ARG A 172 4.24 -13.24 9.44
N ARG A 173 3.30 -14.17 9.69
CA ARG A 173 3.36 -15.53 9.14
C ARG A 173 3.29 -15.54 7.61
N ALA A 174 2.43 -14.71 7.03
CA ALA A 174 2.31 -14.61 5.58
C ALA A 174 3.61 -14.08 4.94
N THR A 175 4.23 -13.06 5.56
CA THR A 175 5.48 -12.47 5.05
C THR A 175 6.69 -13.37 5.27
N GLU A 176 6.80 -14.03 6.41
CA GLU A 176 7.81 -15.08 6.64
C GLU A 176 7.66 -16.23 5.64
N GLY A 177 6.43 -16.69 5.39
CA GLY A 177 6.15 -17.77 4.45
C GLY A 177 6.56 -17.45 3.01
N ILE A 178 6.20 -16.27 2.48
CA ILE A 178 6.60 -15.91 1.12
C ILE A 178 8.12 -15.69 1.00
N LEU A 179 8.78 -15.17 2.05
CA LEU A 179 10.25 -15.04 2.08
C LEU A 179 10.96 -16.40 2.13
N GLN A 180 10.37 -17.43 2.73
CA GLN A 180 10.89 -18.80 2.66
C GLN A 180 10.77 -19.40 1.25
N LEU A 181 9.74 -19.02 0.51
CA LEU A 181 9.53 -19.45 -0.87
C LEU A 181 10.37 -18.69 -1.89
N LEU A 182 10.92 -17.52 -1.53
CA LEU A 182 11.91 -16.83 -2.36
C LEU A 182 13.22 -17.61 -2.37
N PRO A 183 13.63 -18.18 -3.52
CA PRO A 183 14.89 -18.91 -3.59
C PRO A 183 16.05 -17.94 -3.55
N VAL A 184 17.17 -18.39 -2.99
CA VAL A 184 18.47 -17.72 -3.08
C VAL A 184 19.35 -18.52 -4.05
N SER A 185 20.16 -17.82 -4.82
CA SER A 185 21.11 -18.45 -5.73
C SER A 185 22.14 -19.30 -4.97
N GLN A 186 22.57 -20.41 -5.57
CA GLN A 186 23.56 -21.32 -4.95
C GLN A 186 24.93 -20.64 -4.69
N ARG A 187 25.24 -19.55 -5.40
CA ARG A 187 26.44 -18.74 -5.16
C ARG A 187 26.41 -18.02 -3.81
N GLU A 188 25.23 -17.65 -3.33
CA GLU A 188 25.04 -16.96 -2.06
C GLU A 188 25.08 -17.95 -0.88
N ALA A 189 24.54 -19.16 -1.06
CA ALA A 189 24.62 -20.25 -0.07
C ALA A 189 26.07 -20.64 0.29
N THR A 190 27.03 -20.32 -0.58
CA THR A 190 28.47 -20.57 -0.36
C THR A 190 29.17 -19.40 0.36
N ARG A 191 28.58 -18.20 0.38
CA ARG A 191 29.13 -17.00 1.04
C ARG A 191 28.78 -16.89 2.53
N ILE A 192 27.76 -17.63 2.98
CA ILE A 192 27.26 -17.63 4.37
C ILE A 192 27.84 -18.81 5.19
N ARG A 193 28.60 -19.71 4.57
CA ARG A 193 29.38 -20.76 5.25
C ARG A 193 30.83 -20.33 5.43
#